data_AF-A0AAJ1UGW5-F1
#
_entry.id   AF-A0AAJ1UGW5-F1
#
_cell.length_a   1.000
_cell.length_b   1.000
_cell.length_c   1.000
_cell.angle_alpha   90.00
_cell.angle_beta   90.00
_cell.angle_gamma   90.00
#
_symmetry.space_group_name_H-M   'P 1'
#
loop_
_entity.id
_entity.type
_entity.pdbx_description
1 polymer ?
#
loop_
_entity_poly.entity_id
_entity_poly.type
_entity_poly.pdbx_seq_one_letter_code
_entity_poly.pdbx_strand_id
1 'polypeptide(L)'
;MSGHDAVLAQLRDAVGNRHVLTGDKATRRFRRGYRFGDGPVLAVVRPGTLLELWRVLQAAVQGGAAIILQAANTGLTGGSTPDGDDYGRPIVLVSTLRLTGIQLLNEGRQVLCLPGATLDRLEQTLAPLGREPHSVIGSSCIGASVLGGICNNSGGALVRRGPAYTELALYAQVDAQGQLQLVNHLGIALGDTPEQILQRLQAGDYTAADVGDGDGRAASDPRYAEEVRKVDADTPARFNADPSRHFEAAGSAGKLAVFAVRLDTFEKEAAEVFYIGSNRTDSLTAIRRQLLTGFERLPIAGEYIHRDAYDIGERYGKDSFLLIDRLGTSRVPAAFALKSRVDGWFERLGLRGVTDRVMQVLTGLLPSHLPKRMGEFRQRYEHHLLLKVSAQDAAETEAWLRGFFAGHEGGYFHCTAEEGRKAFLHRFAVAGAAVRYREVHRDQVQDIVALDIALRRDDTDWFEQLPADIDGRLLHKLYYGHFLCHVFHQDYIARKGEDPMAIEHAMWALLDQRGAEYPAEHNVGHLYPAKPALAGFYRQLDPSNTFNPGIGQTSKAKGWGGCDCG
;
A
#
# COMPACT_ATOMS: atom_id res chain seq x y z
N MET A 1 -40.60 7.15 10.84
CA MET A 1 -39.37 6.49 10.35
C MET A 1 -38.30 6.70 11.39
N SER A 2 -37.50 5.69 11.74
CA SER A 2 -36.33 5.92 12.59
C SER A 2 -35.33 6.84 11.87
N GLY A 3 -34.41 7.48 12.61
CA GLY A 3 -33.35 8.29 11.99
C GLY A 3 -32.53 7.50 10.96
N HIS A 4 -32.31 6.21 11.22
CA HIS A 4 -31.61 5.30 10.31
C HIS A 4 -32.41 5.02 9.01
N ASP A 5 -33.73 4.86 9.10
CA ASP A 5 -34.56 4.63 7.91
C ASP A 5 -34.56 5.84 6.98
N ALA A 6 -34.56 7.05 7.55
CA ALA A 6 -34.46 8.29 6.77
C ALA A 6 -33.12 8.40 6.02
N VAL A 7 -32.01 8.09 6.69
CA VAL A 7 -30.67 8.05 6.05
C VAL A 7 -30.64 7.01 4.94
N LEU A 8 -31.15 5.80 5.19
CA LEU A 8 -31.20 4.74 4.16
C LEU A 8 -32.07 5.13 2.97
N ALA A 9 -33.18 5.84 3.17
CA ALA A 9 -34.01 6.36 2.09
C ALA A 9 -33.24 7.38 1.24
N GLN A 10 -32.62 8.39 1.86
CA GLN A 10 -31.82 9.39 1.14
C GLN A 10 -30.63 8.77 0.38
N LEU A 11 -29.95 7.78 0.98
CA LEU A 11 -28.88 7.05 0.30
C LEU A 11 -29.40 6.30 -0.93
N ARG A 12 -30.59 5.69 -0.84
CA ARG A 12 -31.23 4.99 -1.96
C ARG A 12 -31.70 5.95 -3.04
N ASP A 13 -32.17 7.14 -2.68
CA ASP A 13 -32.53 8.20 -3.62
C ASP A 13 -31.28 8.71 -4.36
N ALA A 14 -30.15 8.80 -3.66
CA ALA A 14 -28.88 9.24 -4.26
C ALA A 14 -28.33 8.22 -5.29
N VAL A 15 -28.20 6.93 -4.94
CA VAL A 15 -27.47 5.95 -5.77
C VAL A 15 -28.34 4.82 -6.35
N GLY A 16 -29.62 4.77 -6.00
CA GLY A 16 -30.53 3.69 -6.33
C GLY A 16 -30.44 2.48 -5.38
N ASN A 17 -31.57 1.78 -5.18
CA ASN A 17 -31.72 0.65 -4.26
C ASN A 17 -30.66 -0.45 -4.40
N ARG A 18 -30.25 -0.77 -5.63
CA ARG A 18 -29.26 -1.84 -5.91
C ARG A 18 -27.86 -1.49 -5.40
N HIS A 19 -27.59 -0.23 -5.09
CA HIS A 19 -26.27 0.28 -4.72
C HIS A 19 -26.17 0.65 -3.23
N VAL A 20 -27.21 0.41 -2.45
CA VAL A 20 -27.21 0.49 -0.98
C VAL A 20 -27.35 -0.91 -0.41
N LEU A 21 -26.25 -1.46 0.10
CA LEU A 21 -26.21 -2.80 0.71
C LEU A 21 -26.42 -2.69 2.21
N THR A 22 -27.33 -3.50 2.74
CA THR A 22 -27.66 -3.55 4.18
C THR A 22 -27.68 -5.00 4.64
N GLY A 23 -27.55 -5.22 5.95
CA GLY A 23 -27.53 -6.54 6.55
C GLY A 23 -26.21 -7.30 6.36
N ASP A 24 -25.99 -8.32 7.20
CA ASP A 24 -24.66 -8.89 7.37
C ASP A 24 -24.09 -9.53 6.12
N LYS A 25 -24.92 -10.29 5.41
CA LYS A 25 -24.50 -11.07 4.23
C LYS A 25 -24.04 -10.18 3.08
N ALA A 26 -24.76 -9.09 2.81
CA ALA A 26 -24.48 -8.21 1.68
C ALA A 26 -23.23 -7.33 1.93
N THR A 27 -22.96 -7.01 3.19
CA THR A 27 -21.88 -6.09 3.58
C THR A 27 -20.59 -6.81 4.01
N ARG A 28 -20.64 -8.10 4.36
CA ARG A 28 -19.52 -8.88 4.94
C ARG A 28 -18.16 -8.64 4.27
N ARG A 29 -18.10 -8.65 2.93
CA ARG A 29 -16.83 -8.52 2.19
C ARG A 29 -16.18 -7.13 2.27
N PHE A 30 -16.95 -6.11 2.64
CA PHE A 30 -16.49 -4.73 2.75
C PHE A 30 -16.10 -4.38 4.19
N ARG A 31 -16.69 -5.08 5.17
CA ARG A 31 -16.47 -4.80 6.60
C ARG A 31 -15.28 -5.56 7.16
N ARG A 32 -14.90 -6.68 6.53
CA ARG A 32 -13.70 -7.43 6.89
C ARG A 32 -12.51 -6.95 6.11
N GLY A 33 -11.50 -6.44 6.81
CA GLY A 33 -10.24 -6.06 6.19
C GLY A 33 -9.45 -7.27 5.71
N TYR A 34 -8.37 -7.00 4.97
CA TYR A 34 -7.53 -8.05 4.40
C TYR A 34 -6.80 -8.87 5.48
N ARG A 35 -6.36 -8.19 6.54
CA ARG A 35 -5.67 -8.79 7.70
C ARG A 35 -6.37 -8.47 9.02
N PHE A 36 -6.67 -7.19 9.27
CA PHE A 36 -7.32 -6.69 10.48
C PHE A 36 -8.58 -5.88 10.15
N GLY A 37 -9.46 -5.70 11.14
CA GLY A 37 -10.68 -4.91 11.05
C GLY A 37 -11.94 -5.73 10.70
N ASP A 38 -12.94 -5.65 11.58
CA ASP A 38 -14.31 -6.07 11.36
C ASP A 38 -15.22 -5.22 12.26
N GLY A 39 -16.45 -4.98 11.81
CA GLY A 39 -17.43 -4.23 12.61
C GLY A 39 -18.76 -4.03 11.87
N PRO A 40 -19.81 -3.57 12.57
CA PRO A 40 -21.10 -3.30 11.97
C PRO A 40 -21.07 -2.02 11.12
N VAL A 41 -21.93 -1.97 10.10
CA VAL A 41 -22.22 -0.75 9.35
C VAL A 41 -23.73 -0.63 9.17
N LEU A 42 -24.25 0.59 9.11
CA LEU A 42 -25.62 0.84 8.71
C LEU A 42 -25.84 0.42 7.25
N ALA A 43 -24.93 0.84 6.38
CA ALA A 43 -24.95 0.47 4.97
C ALA A 43 -23.56 0.50 4.33
N VAL A 44 -23.41 -0.28 3.26
CA VAL A 44 -22.35 -0.09 2.27
C VAL A 44 -22.97 0.56 1.03
N VAL A 45 -22.48 1.72 0.65
CA VAL A 45 -22.99 2.52 -0.48
C VAL A 45 -21.99 2.51 -1.62
N ARG A 46 -22.48 2.38 -2.86
CA ARG A 46 -21.63 2.21 -4.06
C ARG A 46 -21.99 3.25 -5.13
N PRO A 47 -21.62 4.52 -4.97
CA PRO A 47 -21.92 5.57 -5.94
C PRO A 47 -21.31 5.25 -7.30
N GLY A 48 -22.03 5.55 -8.38
CA GLY A 48 -21.61 5.41 -9.77
C GLY A 48 -21.13 6.71 -10.40
N THR A 49 -21.35 7.85 -9.75
CA THR A 49 -20.87 9.17 -10.19
C THR A 49 -20.29 9.97 -9.02
N LEU A 50 -19.47 10.98 -9.32
CA LEU A 50 -18.92 11.92 -8.34
C LEU A 50 -20.05 12.72 -7.67
N LEU A 51 -21.08 13.12 -8.43
CA LEU A 51 -22.25 13.79 -7.86
C LEU A 51 -23.06 12.87 -6.94
N GLU A 52 -23.18 11.58 -7.29
CA GLU A 52 -23.75 10.57 -6.40
C GLU A 52 -22.95 10.42 -5.11
N LEU A 53 -21.60 10.39 -5.20
CA LEU A 53 -20.74 10.36 -4.01
C LEU A 53 -21.00 11.59 -3.13
N TRP A 54 -21.05 12.79 -3.70
CA TRP A 54 -21.36 14.02 -2.97
C TRP A 54 -22.70 13.95 -2.23
N ARG A 55 -23.77 13.51 -2.90
CA ARG A 55 -25.10 13.34 -2.28
C ARG A 55 -25.11 12.29 -1.16
N VAL A 56 -24.33 11.21 -1.31
CA VAL A 56 -24.14 10.20 -0.26
C VAL A 56 -23.47 10.81 0.97
N LEU A 57 -22.44 11.64 0.77
CA LEU A 57 -21.78 12.34 1.87
C LEU A 57 -22.75 13.29 2.56
N GLN A 58 -23.54 14.07 1.81
CA GLN A 58 -24.56 14.96 2.38
C GLN A 58 -25.55 14.20 3.27
N ALA A 59 -26.11 13.10 2.76
CA ALA A 59 -27.07 12.28 3.51
C ALA A 59 -26.45 11.66 4.77
N ALA A 60 -25.20 11.17 4.68
CA ALA A 60 -24.51 10.58 5.82
C ALA A 60 -24.16 11.62 6.90
N VAL A 61 -23.68 12.80 6.50
CA VAL A 61 -23.36 13.92 7.41
C VAL A 61 -24.62 14.43 8.10
N GLN A 62 -25.70 14.69 7.35
CA GLN A 62 -27.00 15.09 7.91
C GLN A 62 -27.58 14.04 8.86
N GLY A 63 -27.35 12.76 8.56
CA GLY A 63 -27.70 11.63 9.41
C GLY A 63 -26.83 11.44 10.65
N GLY A 64 -25.77 12.23 10.82
CA GLY A 64 -24.82 12.09 11.93
C GLY A 64 -23.99 10.81 11.88
N ALA A 65 -23.88 10.16 10.73
CA ALA A 65 -23.12 8.92 10.57
C ALA A 65 -21.61 9.19 10.50
N ALA A 66 -20.81 8.25 10.99
CA ALA A 66 -19.41 8.15 10.62
C ALA A 66 -19.28 7.64 9.18
N ILE A 67 -18.29 8.13 8.44
CA ILE A 67 -18.10 7.77 7.03
C ILE A 67 -16.74 7.11 6.85
N ILE A 68 -16.72 5.93 6.25
CA ILE A 68 -15.47 5.24 5.87
C ILE A 68 -15.41 5.14 4.35
N LEU A 69 -14.44 5.82 3.74
CA LEU A 69 -14.18 5.73 2.30
C LEU A 69 -13.31 4.49 2.06
N GLN A 70 -13.75 3.63 1.15
CA GLN A 70 -13.06 2.39 0.83
C GLN A 70 -12.93 2.22 -0.68
N ALA A 71 -11.70 2.03 -1.16
CA ALA A 71 -11.44 1.61 -2.53
C ALA A 71 -11.36 0.08 -2.60
N ALA A 72 -10.14 -0.48 -2.70
CA ALA A 72 -9.93 -1.92 -2.93
C ALA A 72 -9.93 -2.79 -1.66
N ASN A 73 -9.96 -2.18 -0.46
CA ASN A 73 -9.87 -2.89 0.83
C ASN A 73 -8.61 -3.77 0.98
N THR A 74 -7.47 -3.26 0.50
CA THR A 74 -6.17 -3.96 0.56
C THR A 74 -5.26 -3.44 1.68
N GLY A 75 -5.77 -2.56 2.55
CA GLY A 75 -5.01 -2.03 3.69
C GLY A 75 -4.66 -3.12 4.71
N LEU A 76 -3.44 -3.06 5.24
CA LEU A 76 -2.89 -4.13 6.09
C LEU A 76 -2.97 -3.85 7.59
N THR A 77 -3.37 -2.64 8.00
CA THR A 77 -3.38 -2.16 9.40
C THR A 77 -4.79 -1.86 9.91
N GLY A 78 -5.84 -2.29 9.20
CA GLY A 78 -7.24 -2.15 9.61
C GLY A 78 -7.91 -0.83 9.24
N GLY A 79 -7.17 0.18 8.75
CA GLY A 79 -7.72 1.51 8.49
C GLY A 79 -8.67 1.66 7.29
N SER A 80 -9.03 0.57 6.62
CA SER A 80 -9.96 0.55 5.47
C SER A 80 -11.37 0.05 5.84
N THR A 81 -11.59 -0.34 7.10
CA THR A 81 -12.80 -1.02 7.58
C THR A 81 -13.17 -0.51 8.98
N PRO A 82 -14.43 -0.72 9.43
CA PRO A 82 -14.76 -0.48 10.84
C PRO A 82 -13.85 -1.28 11.78
N ASP A 83 -13.56 -0.68 12.92
CA ASP A 83 -12.82 -1.28 14.03
C ASP A 83 -13.75 -1.45 15.23
N GLY A 84 -14.41 -2.61 15.33
CA GLY A 84 -15.38 -2.86 16.38
C GLY A 84 -16.71 -2.12 16.19
N ASP A 85 -17.51 -2.08 17.26
CA ASP A 85 -18.89 -1.54 17.29
C ASP A 85 -19.07 -0.34 18.24
N ASP A 86 -17.98 0.20 18.77
CA ASP A 86 -17.92 1.23 19.81
C ASP A 86 -17.89 2.69 19.29
N TYR A 87 -18.29 2.92 18.04
CA TYR A 87 -18.27 4.25 17.40
C TYR A 87 -19.30 5.26 17.97
N GLY A 88 -20.30 4.78 18.71
CA GLY A 88 -21.37 5.61 19.29
C GLY A 88 -22.34 6.25 18.28
N ARG A 89 -22.22 5.93 16.98
CA ARG A 89 -23.07 6.40 15.87
C ARG A 89 -23.03 5.41 14.70
N PRO A 90 -24.02 5.40 13.79
CA PRO A 90 -24.00 4.51 12.64
C PRO A 90 -22.81 4.80 11.71
N ILE A 91 -22.32 3.77 11.03
CA ILE A 91 -21.27 3.87 10.01
C ILE A 91 -21.87 3.70 8.62
N VAL A 92 -21.58 4.63 7.72
CA VAL A 92 -21.82 4.49 6.29
C VAL A 92 -20.48 4.24 5.60
N LEU A 93 -20.28 3.03 5.10
CA LEU A 93 -19.09 2.68 4.33
C LEU A 93 -19.35 2.97 2.85
N VAL A 94 -18.48 3.74 2.20
CA VAL A 94 -18.65 4.15 0.81
C VAL A 94 -17.57 3.50 -0.06
N SER A 95 -17.98 2.57 -0.91
CA SER A 95 -17.09 1.86 -1.83
C SER A 95 -16.93 2.65 -3.13
N THR A 96 -15.72 3.13 -3.41
CA THR A 96 -15.43 4.03 -4.53
C THR A 96 -15.08 3.33 -5.85
N LEU A 97 -15.00 2.00 -5.89
CA LEU A 97 -14.54 1.22 -7.05
C LEU A 97 -15.36 1.41 -8.35
N ARG A 98 -16.57 1.94 -8.28
CA ARG A 98 -17.38 2.26 -9.48
C ARG A 98 -17.00 3.61 -10.10
N LEU A 99 -16.29 4.47 -9.38
CA LEU A 99 -15.89 5.80 -9.82
C LEU A 99 -14.56 5.71 -10.60
N THR A 100 -14.59 4.96 -11.69
CA THR A 100 -13.41 4.73 -12.54
C THR A 100 -13.13 5.94 -13.41
N GLY A 101 -11.87 6.25 -13.64
CA GLY A 101 -11.48 7.27 -14.62
C GLY A 101 -10.03 7.68 -14.47
N ILE A 102 -9.32 7.75 -15.59
CA ILE A 102 -7.95 8.26 -15.69
C ILE A 102 -7.95 9.20 -16.88
N GLN A 103 -7.65 10.47 -16.63
CA GLN A 103 -7.68 11.53 -17.64
C GLN A 103 -6.25 12.01 -17.85
N LEU A 104 -5.78 11.95 -19.09
CA LEU A 104 -4.42 12.35 -19.46
C LEU A 104 -4.36 13.88 -19.57
N LEU A 105 -3.35 14.47 -18.96
CA LEU A 105 -3.07 15.91 -19.03
C LEU A 105 -1.68 16.11 -19.64
N ASN A 106 -1.51 17.17 -20.44
CA ASN A 106 -0.22 17.55 -21.01
C ASN A 106 0.52 16.36 -21.67
N GLU A 107 -0.16 15.70 -22.61
CA GLU A 107 0.37 14.52 -23.34
C GLU A 107 0.74 13.35 -22.41
N GLY A 108 0.06 13.26 -21.26
CA GLY A 108 0.30 12.24 -20.25
C GLY A 108 1.43 12.57 -19.28
N ARG A 109 2.12 13.72 -19.38
CA ARG A 109 3.08 14.17 -18.35
C ARG A 109 2.44 14.26 -16.97
N GLN A 110 1.15 14.55 -16.93
CA GLN A 110 0.33 14.45 -15.74
C GLN A 110 -0.92 13.62 -16.02
N VAL A 111 -1.51 13.11 -14.94
CA VAL A 111 -2.79 12.40 -14.99
C VAL A 111 -3.70 12.90 -13.89
N LEU A 112 -4.99 12.91 -14.17
CA LEU A 112 -6.03 13.04 -13.17
C LEU A 112 -6.69 11.68 -12.95
N CYS A 113 -6.66 11.22 -11.71
CA CYS A 113 -7.22 9.93 -11.32
C CYS A 113 -8.47 10.11 -10.47
N LEU A 114 -9.56 9.43 -10.85
CA LEU A 114 -10.80 9.35 -10.08
C LEU A 114 -10.70 8.24 -9.00
N PRO A 115 -11.63 8.17 -8.02
CA PRO A 115 -11.43 7.38 -6.81
C PRO A 115 -11.31 5.87 -7.00
N GLY A 116 -11.88 5.34 -8.08
CA GLY A 116 -11.77 3.94 -8.48
C GLY A 116 -10.61 3.63 -9.42
N ALA A 117 -9.75 4.61 -9.74
CA ALA A 117 -8.57 4.39 -10.60
C ALA A 117 -7.56 3.45 -9.91
N THR A 118 -7.22 2.35 -10.58
CA THR A 118 -6.23 1.38 -10.10
C THR A 118 -4.85 1.67 -10.67
N LEU A 119 -3.80 1.30 -9.93
CA LEU A 119 -2.42 1.43 -10.41
C LEU A 119 -2.18 0.58 -11.68
N ASP A 120 -2.74 -0.62 -11.74
CA ASP A 120 -2.69 -1.50 -12.94
C ASP A 120 -3.31 -0.82 -14.17
N ARG A 121 -4.46 -0.15 -14.01
CA ARG A 121 -5.09 0.57 -15.13
C ARG A 121 -4.28 1.81 -15.51
N LEU A 122 -3.69 2.50 -14.54
CA LEU A 122 -2.81 3.64 -14.80
C LEU A 122 -1.58 3.23 -15.61
N GLU A 123 -0.92 2.14 -15.22
CA GLU A 123 0.22 1.59 -15.97
C GLU A 123 -0.16 1.24 -17.42
N GLN A 124 -1.30 0.58 -17.63
CA GLN A 124 -1.80 0.26 -18.97
C GLN A 124 -2.12 1.51 -19.79
N THR A 125 -2.67 2.56 -19.16
CA THR A 125 -2.97 3.83 -19.82
C THR A 125 -1.71 4.59 -20.22
N LEU A 126 -0.64 4.51 -19.44
CA LEU A 126 0.62 5.21 -19.69
C LEU A 126 1.58 4.46 -20.62
N ALA A 127 1.50 3.13 -20.68
CA ALA A 127 2.42 2.30 -21.46
C ALA A 127 2.51 2.70 -22.96
N PRO A 128 1.41 3.00 -23.69
CA PRO A 128 1.48 3.45 -25.09
C PRO A 128 2.17 4.80 -25.27
N LEU A 129 2.25 5.61 -24.21
CA LEU A 129 2.88 6.93 -24.22
C LEU A 129 4.36 6.87 -23.87
N GLY A 130 4.90 5.67 -23.60
CA GLY A 130 6.27 5.52 -23.09
C GLY A 130 6.42 6.18 -21.71
N ARG A 131 5.38 6.12 -20.87
CA ARG A 131 5.41 6.68 -19.51
C ARG A 131 5.12 5.63 -18.44
N GLU A 132 5.50 5.93 -17.20
CA GLU A 132 5.33 5.11 -16.00
C GLU A 132 4.62 5.89 -14.89
N PRO A 133 3.86 5.21 -14.02
CA PRO A 133 3.19 5.84 -12.89
C PRO A 133 4.20 6.31 -11.83
N HIS A 134 3.73 7.14 -10.91
CA HIS A 134 4.48 7.59 -9.73
C HIS A 134 4.79 6.47 -8.72
N SER A 135 4.08 5.34 -8.78
CA SER A 135 4.18 4.27 -7.79
C SER A 135 4.06 2.88 -8.40
N VAL A 136 4.88 1.96 -7.89
CA VAL A 136 4.83 0.51 -8.16
C VAL A 136 4.96 -0.22 -6.83
N ILE A 137 3.89 -0.91 -6.44
CA ILE A 137 3.78 -1.62 -5.16
C ILE A 137 3.40 -3.07 -5.38
N GLY A 138 3.71 -3.95 -4.42
CA GLY A 138 3.36 -5.37 -4.51
C GLY A 138 1.85 -5.60 -4.73
N SER A 139 1.02 -4.73 -4.15
CA SER A 139 -0.44 -4.81 -4.26
C SER A 139 -1.03 -4.20 -5.56
N SER A 140 -0.20 -3.61 -6.44
CA SER A 140 -0.65 -3.11 -7.75
C SER A 140 -1.38 -4.21 -8.53
N CYS A 141 -0.89 -5.46 -8.45
CA CYS A 141 -1.45 -6.59 -9.17
C CYS A 141 -2.78 -7.12 -8.59
N ILE A 142 -3.15 -6.75 -7.36
CA ILE A 142 -4.41 -7.17 -6.73
C ILE A 142 -5.46 -6.04 -6.67
N GLY A 143 -5.20 -4.91 -7.34
CA GLY A 143 -6.18 -3.85 -7.56
C GLY A 143 -6.08 -2.64 -6.64
N ALA A 144 -4.92 -2.40 -6.01
CA ALA A 144 -4.69 -1.18 -5.25
C ALA A 144 -5.03 0.08 -6.05
N SER A 145 -5.72 1.04 -5.42
CA SER A 145 -6.12 2.29 -6.06
C SER A 145 -5.07 3.38 -5.91
N VAL A 146 -5.00 4.27 -6.90
CA VAL A 146 -4.12 5.44 -6.89
C VAL A 146 -4.39 6.32 -5.66
N LEU A 147 -5.66 6.65 -5.41
CA LEU A 147 -6.04 7.48 -4.26
C LEU A 147 -5.77 6.79 -2.93
N GLY A 148 -5.93 5.46 -2.87
CA GLY A 148 -5.57 4.69 -1.68
C GLY A 148 -4.09 4.80 -1.36
N GLY A 149 -3.24 4.83 -2.38
CA GLY A 149 -1.80 5.10 -2.23
C GLY A 149 -1.54 6.50 -1.67
N ILE A 150 -2.15 7.54 -2.26
CA ILE A 150 -2.02 8.93 -1.79
C ILE A 150 -2.51 9.09 -0.34
N CYS A 151 -3.70 8.58 -0.02
CA CYS A 151 -4.26 8.71 1.33
C CYS A 151 -3.40 8.00 2.39
N ASN A 152 -2.59 7.02 2.00
CA ASN A 152 -1.70 6.30 2.92
C ASN A 152 -0.24 6.73 2.81
N ASN A 153 0.13 7.68 1.94
CA ASN A 153 1.53 7.93 1.59
C ASN A 153 2.27 6.63 1.25
N SER A 154 1.64 5.74 0.47
CA SER A 154 2.20 4.42 0.17
C SER A 154 3.56 4.58 -0.48
N GLY A 155 4.57 3.90 0.06
CA GLY A 155 5.84 3.68 -0.62
C GLY A 155 5.76 2.52 -1.60
N GLY A 156 6.86 2.31 -2.32
CA GLY A 156 7.03 1.17 -3.20
C GLY A 156 8.48 0.99 -3.61
N ALA A 157 8.70 0.24 -4.70
CA ALA A 157 10.03 -0.14 -5.16
C ALA A 157 10.81 1.00 -5.84
N LEU A 158 10.13 2.10 -6.22
CA LEU A 158 10.73 3.17 -7.01
C LEU A 158 11.52 4.16 -6.15
N VAL A 159 12.84 3.96 -6.09
CA VAL A 159 13.77 4.76 -5.26
C VAL A 159 13.79 6.25 -5.65
N ARG A 160 13.41 6.56 -6.89
CA ARG A 160 13.40 7.94 -7.42
C ARG A 160 12.13 8.73 -7.08
N ARG A 161 11.08 8.09 -6.54
CA ARG A 161 9.72 8.68 -6.48
C ARG A 161 9.22 9.00 -5.08
N GLY A 162 9.73 8.31 -4.06
CA GLY A 162 9.30 8.52 -2.68
C GLY A 162 7.93 7.93 -2.37
N PRO A 163 7.31 8.35 -1.25
CA PRO A 163 5.92 8.02 -0.97
C PRO A 163 4.99 8.66 -2.02
N ALA A 164 3.85 8.03 -2.27
CA ALA A 164 2.82 8.60 -3.12
C ALA A 164 2.35 9.94 -2.53
N TYR A 165 2.53 11.03 -3.29
CA TYR A 165 2.32 12.40 -2.81
C TYR A 165 1.74 13.29 -3.92
N THR A 166 0.86 14.21 -3.53
CA THR A 166 0.40 15.33 -4.36
C THR A 166 -0.26 16.39 -3.48
N GLU A 167 -0.10 17.63 -3.89
CA GLU A 167 -0.76 18.81 -3.34
C GLU A 167 -1.96 19.26 -4.19
N LEU A 168 -2.27 18.49 -5.25
CA LEU A 168 -3.33 18.77 -6.20
C LEU A 168 -4.46 17.74 -6.08
N ALA A 169 -5.49 18.08 -5.32
CA ALA A 169 -6.63 17.22 -5.08
C ALA A 169 -7.97 17.97 -5.12
N LEU A 170 -9.04 17.24 -5.44
CA LEU A 170 -10.42 17.66 -5.16
C LEU A 170 -10.95 16.76 -4.05
N TYR A 171 -11.42 17.34 -2.96
CA TYR A 171 -11.89 16.58 -1.80
C TYR A 171 -13.04 17.28 -1.10
N ALA A 172 -13.78 16.53 -0.29
CA ALA A 172 -14.72 17.09 0.67
C ALA A 172 -14.23 16.88 2.12
N GLN A 173 -14.55 17.86 2.95
CA GLN A 173 -14.25 17.87 4.38
C GLN A 173 -15.49 18.28 5.18
N VAL A 174 -15.54 17.93 6.46
CA VAL A 174 -16.58 18.39 7.38
C VAL A 174 -15.93 19.28 8.42
N ASP A 175 -16.33 20.55 8.46
CA ASP A 175 -15.78 21.53 9.39
C ASP A 175 -16.23 21.30 10.84
N ALA A 176 -15.72 22.12 11.77
CA ALA A 176 -16.03 22.01 13.19
C ALA A 176 -17.52 22.26 13.50
N GLN A 177 -18.24 22.93 12.60
CA GLN A 177 -19.68 23.20 12.69
C GLN A 177 -20.52 22.08 12.07
N GLY A 178 -19.89 21.02 11.54
CA GLY A 178 -20.55 19.88 10.93
C GLY A 178 -21.04 20.15 9.51
N GLN A 179 -20.54 21.19 8.83
CA GLN A 179 -20.90 21.50 7.46
C GLN A 179 -19.96 20.79 6.48
N LEU A 180 -20.54 20.14 5.48
CA LEU A 180 -19.80 19.49 4.39
C LEU A 180 -19.40 20.54 3.35
N GLN A 181 -18.11 20.60 3.02
CA GLN A 181 -17.54 21.55 2.06
C GLN A 181 -16.80 20.79 0.96
N LEU A 182 -16.84 21.30 -0.27
CA LEU A 182 -16.04 20.80 -1.40
C LEU A 182 -14.88 21.77 -1.66
N VAL A 183 -13.65 21.26 -1.71
CA VAL A 183 -12.43 22.05 -1.91
C VAL A 183 -11.74 21.58 -3.19
N ASN A 184 -11.66 22.47 -4.18
CA ASN A 184 -11.01 22.19 -5.46
C ASN A 184 -9.61 22.80 -5.51
N HIS A 185 -8.61 21.96 -5.35
CA HIS A 185 -7.19 22.31 -5.46
C HIS A 185 -6.50 21.56 -6.61
N LEU A 186 -7.24 21.10 -7.62
CA LEU A 186 -6.65 20.39 -8.77
C LEU A 186 -5.82 21.30 -9.69
N GLY A 187 -5.94 22.62 -9.53
CA GLY A 187 -5.47 23.59 -10.52
C GLY A 187 -6.21 23.44 -11.86
N ILE A 188 -7.51 23.10 -11.81
CA ILE A 188 -8.38 22.98 -13.00
C ILE A 188 -9.66 23.77 -12.75
N ALA A 189 -9.99 24.67 -13.68
CA ALA A 189 -11.21 25.48 -13.64
C ALA A 189 -12.44 24.62 -13.98
N LEU A 190 -13.27 24.32 -12.98
CA LEU A 190 -14.40 23.38 -13.10
C LEU A 190 -15.76 24.00 -12.76
N GLY A 191 -15.81 25.31 -12.48
CA GLY A 191 -17.00 26.03 -12.03
C GLY A 191 -17.01 26.26 -10.51
N ASP A 192 -18.12 26.79 -10.01
CA ASP A 192 -18.21 27.37 -8.65
C ASP A 192 -19.10 26.58 -7.69
N THR A 193 -19.92 25.66 -8.22
CA THR A 193 -20.82 24.82 -7.41
C THR A 193 -20.36 23.36 -7.40
N PRO A 194 -20.60 22.61 -6.30
CA PRO A 194 -20.27 21.18 -6.26
C PRO A 194 -20.84 20.40 -7.44
N GLU A 195 -22.08 20.68 -7.85
CA GLU A 195 -22.74 20.02 -8.96
C GLU A 195 -21.96 20.24 -10.28
N GLN A 196 -21.62 21.49 -10.59
CA GLN A 196 -20.86 21.83 -11.80
C GLN A 196 -19.47 21.19 -11.77
N ILE A 197 -18.74 21.35 -10.67
CA ILE A 197 -17.37 20.84 -10.53
C ILE A 197 -17.34 19.34 -10.75
N LEU A 198 -18.20 18.60 -10.05
CA LEU A 198 -18.19 17.14 -10.05
C LEU A 198 -18.69 16.57 -11.39
N GLN A 199 -19.67 17.20 -12.03
CA GLN A 199 -20.18 16.77 -13.33
C GLN A 199 -19.15 17.02 -14.44
N ARG A 200 -18.56 18.23 -14.50
CA ARG A 200 -17.54 18.57 -15.50
C ARG A 200 -16.30 17.71 -15.34
N LEU A 201 -15.82 17.54 -14.11
CA LEU A 201 -14.66 16.71 -13.83
C LEU A 201 -14.89 15.26 -14.27
N GLN A 202 -16.03 14.66 -13.92
CA GLN A 202 -16.30 13.27 -14.29
C GLN A 202 -16.43 13.10 -15.81
N ALA A 203 -17.04 14.06 -16.49
CA ALA A 203 -17.21 14.05 -17.94
C ALA A 203 -15.91 14.32 -18.71
N GLY A 204 -14.87 14.84 -18.04
CA GLY A 204 -13.69 15.39 -18.72
C GLY A 204 -14.03 16.64 -19.52
N ASP A 205 -15.06 17.39 -19.10
CA ASP A 205 -15.57 18.59 -19.79
C ASP A 205 -14.77 19.84 -19.40
N TYR A 206 -13.49 19.79 -19.74
CA TYR A 206 -12.52 20.87 -19.59
C TYR A 206 -11.45 20.74 -20.68
N THR A 207 -10.82 21.85 -21.01
CA THR A 207 -9.81 21.96 -22.05
C THR A 207 -8.42 22.20 -21.45
N ALA A 208 -7.38 22.17 -22.28
CA ALA A 208 -6.04 22.53 -21.84
C ALA A 208 -5.94 23.96 -21.27
N ALA A 209 -6.81 24.88 -21.71
CA ALA A 209 -6.86 26.25 -21.19
C ALA A 209 -7.44 26.34 -19.77
N ASP A 210 -8.22 25.34 -19.35
CA ASP A 210 -8.78 25.26 -17.99
C ASP A 210 -7.78 24.65 -17.00
N VAL A 211 -6.70 24.02 -17.48
CA VAL A 211 -5.69 23.34 -16.67
C VAL A 211 -4.54 24.31 -16.38
N GLY A 212 -4.50 24.85 -15.17
CA GLY A 212 -3.40 25.70 -14.69
C GLY A 212 -2.13 24.93 -14.40
N ASP A 213 -1.07 25.67 -14.07
CA ASP A 213 0.24 25.15 -13.65
C ASP A 213 0.22 24.53 -12.23
N GLY A 214 -0.90 24.65 -11.52
CA GLY A 214 -1.06 24.12 -10.16
C GLY A 214 -0.63 25.10 -9.08
N ASP A 215 -0.45 26.39 -9.38
CA ASP A 215 -0.10 27.45 -8.39
C ASP A 215 1.18 27.13 -7.59
N GLY A 216 2.15 26.49 -8.25
CA GLY A 216 3.42 26.06 -7.62
C GLY A 216 3.31 24.82 -6.73
N ARG A 217 2.14 24.16 -6.67
CA ARG A 217 1.92 22.93 -5.91
C ARG A 217 2.50 21.71 -6.61
N ALA A 218 3.01 20.77 -5.82
CA ALA A 218 3.66 19.58 -6.33
C ALA A 218 2.66 18.46 -6.68
N ALA A 219 2.86 17.79 -7.83
CA ALA A 219 2.05 16.63 -8.24
C ALA A 219 2.77 15.28 -8.05
N SER A 220 3.95 15.32 -7.43
CA SER A 220 4.75 14.20 -6.95
C SER A 220 5.70 14.74 -5.87
N ASP A 221 6.37 13.88 -5.10
CA ASP A 221 7.31 14.33 -4.08
C ASP A 221 8.60 14.89 -4.74
N PRO A 222 8.86 16.21 -4.66
CA PRO A 222 10.00 16.80 -5.35
C PRO A 222 11.31 16.64 -4.57
N ARG A 223 11.25 16.23 -3.29
CA ARG A 223 12.39 16.25 -2.35
C ARG A 223 13.01 14.86 -2.14
N TYR A 224 12.27 13.79 -2.44
CA TYR A 224 12.67 12.43 -2.06
C TYR A 224 14.04 12.00 -2.60
N ALA A 225 14.31 12.31 -3.87
CA ALA A 225 15.55 11.88 -4.51
C ALA A 225 16.80 12.46 -3.83
N GLU A 226 16.71 13.65 -3.24
CA GLU A 226 17.78 14.24 -2.45
C GLU A 226 17.81 13.65 -1.03
N GLU A 227 16.63 13.45 -0.42
CA GLU A 227 16.52 12.93 0.94
C GLU A 227 17.03 11.49 1.09
N VAL A 228 16.75 10.60 0.11
CA VAL A 228 17.21 9.22 0.14
C VAL A 228 18.74 9.11 0.04
N ARG A 229 19.41 10.12 -0.55
CA ARG A 229 20.87 10.20 -0.65
C ARG A 229 21.56 10.63 0.64
N LYS A 230 20.83 11.14 1.63
CA LYS A 230 21.39 11.57 2.94
C LYS A 230 21.69 10.34 3.81
N VAL A 231 22.63 9.51 3.36
CA VAL A 231 22.97 8.21 3.98
C VAL A 231 23.58 8.32 5.38
N ASP A 232 23.93 9.53 5.83
CA ASP A 232 24.47 9.78 7.17
C ASP A 232 23.46 10.44 8.11
N ALA A 233 22.21 10.58 7.68
CA ALA A 233 21.15 11.10 8.54
C ALA A 233 20.65 10.02 9.52
N ASP A 234 20.49 10.41 10.77
CA ASP A 234 20.00 9.60 11.91
C ASP A 234 18.47 9.44 11.91
N THR A 235 17.83 9.64 10.77
CA THR A 235 16.37 9.54 10.59
C THR A 235 16.07 8.71 9.34
N PRO A 236 14.93 8.00 9.30
CA PRO A 236 14.56 7.22 8.13
C PRO A 236 14.31 8.07 6.88
N ALA A 237 14.38 7.44 5.71
CA ALA A 237 14.19 8.13 4.42
C ALA A 237 12.72 8.47 4.15
N ARG A 238 11.79 7.62 4.62
CA ARG A 238 10.34 7.81 4.55
C ARG A 238 9.66 6.96 5.60
N PHE A 239 8.56 7.46 6.16
CA PHE A 239 7.67 6.74 7.07
C PHE A 239 6.31 7.43 7.11
N ASN A 240 5.24 6.74 7.51
CA ASN A 240 3.89 7.29 7.40
C ASN A 240 3.65 8.51 8.28
N ALA A 241 4.34 8.61 9.43
CA ALA A 241 4.20 9.74 10.36
C ALA A 241 5.12 10.93 10.03
N ASP A 242 5.81 10.94 8.88
CA ASP A 242 6.66 12.07 8.47
C ASP A 242 5.81 13.31 8.14
N PRO A 243 5.86 14.37 8.98
CA PRO A 243 5.05 15.57 8.78
C PRO A 243 5.42 16.33 7.49
N SER A 244 6.62 16.12 6.96
CA SER A 244 7.05 16.78 5.73
C SER A 244 6.28 16.33 4.50
N ARG A 245 5.55 15.19 4.60
CA ARG A 245 4.77 14.55 3.54
C ARG A 245 3.28 14.50 3.83
N HIS A 246 2.80 15.25 4.82
CA HIS A 246 1.37 15.39 5.11
C HIS A 246 0.85 16.66 4.48
N PHE A 247 -0.07 16.51 3.53
CA PHE A 247 -0.73 17.64 2.88
C PHE A 247 -2.09 17.22 2.34
N GLU A 248 -3.16 17.81 2.86
CA GLU A 248 -4.54 17.57 2.41
C GLU A 248 -4.83 16.08 2.17
N ALA A 249 -4.95 15.64 0.92
CA ALA A 249 -5.19 14.25 0.57
C ALA A 249 -4.00 13.31 0.88
N ALA A 250 -2.76 13.77 0.72
CA ALA A 250 -1.55 13.01 0.97
C ALA A 250 -1.40 12.71 2.46
N GLY A 251 -1.48 11.42 2.80
CA GLY A 251 -1.41 10.92 4.17
C GLY A 251 -2.71 11.06 4.96
N SER A 252 -3.81 11.49 4.33
CA SER A 252 -5.08 11.77 5.00
C SER A 252 -5.73 10.58 5.72
N ALA A 253 -5.36 9.35 5.40
CA ALA A 253 -5.92 8.12 5.96
C ALA A 253 -7.46 8.03 5.92
N GLY A 254 -8.07 8.65 4.90
CA GLY A 254 -9.52 8.71 4.76
C GLY A 254 -10.21 9.71 5.70
N LYS A 255 -9.48 10.66 6.30
CA LYS A 255 -10.02 11.84 7.00
C LYS A 255 -10.65 12.88 6.06
N LEU A 256 -10.47 12.71 4.76
CA LEU A 256 -11.15 13.47 3.70
C LEU A 256 -11.87 12.51 2.76
N ALA A 257 -12.94 12.98 2.13
CA ALA A 257 -13.53 12.30 0.99
C ALA A 257 -12.90 12.81 -0.31
N VAL A 258 -11.85 12.15 -0.78
CA VAL A 258 -11.12 12.56 -2.00
C VAL A 258 -11.87 12.12 -3.26
N PHE A 259 -12.17 13.07 -4.15
CA PHE A 259 -12.87 12.89 -5.42
C PHE A 259 -11.93 12.76 -6.61
N ALA A 260 -10.76 13.38 -6.58
CA ALA A 260 -9.73 13.21 -7.60
C ALA A 260 -8.37 13.68 -7.10
N VAL A 261 -7.32 13.17 -7.74
CA VAL A 261 -5.94 13.63 -7.55
C VAL A 261 -5.29 13.88 -8.91
N ARG A 262 -4.49 14.94 -9.01
CA ARG A 262 -3.63 15.23 -10.17
C ARG A 262 -2.20 14.86 -9.81
N LEU A 263 -1.54 14.10 -10.67
CA LEU A 263 -0.26 13.46 -10.40
C LEU A 263 0.68 13.59 -11.59
N ASP A 264 1.97 13.73 -11.32
CA ASP A 264 3.00 13.57 -12.34
C ASP A 264 3.13 12.11 -12.77
N THR A 265 3.51 11.93 -14.03
CA THR A 265 3.98 10.66 -14.55
C THR A 265 5.36 10.85 -15.15
N PHE A 266 6.06 9.74 -15.36
CA PHE A 266 7.47 9.80 -15.65
C PHE A 266 7.80 9.09 -16.95
N GLU A 267 8.86 9.50 -17.62
CA GLU A 267 9.31 8.81 -18.83
C GLU A 267 9.73 7.38 -18.49
N LYS A 268 9.34 6.45 -19.36
CA LYS A 268 9.74 5.06 -19.27
C LYS A 268 11.15 4.90 -19.80
N GLU A 269 12.01 4.35 -18.98
CA GLU A 269 13.43 4.16 -19.30
C GLU A 269 13.70 2.68 -19.62
N ALA A 270 14.59 2.42 -20.59
CA ALA A 270 15.16 1.09 -20.72
C ALA A 270 15.95 0.76 -19.44
N ALA A 271 15.82 -0.46 -18.93
CA ALA A 271 16.36 -0.84 -17.64
C ALA A 271 16.99 -2.24 -17.67
N GLU A 272 18.05 -2.40 -16.89
CA GLU A 272 18.80 -3.64 -16.72
C GLU A 272 18.81 -4.04 -15.24
N VAL A 273 18.95 -5.35 -14.98
CA VAL A 273 18.87 -5.90 -13.62
C VAL A 273 20.15 -6.64 -13.29
N PHE A 274 20.74 -6.30 -12.14
CA PHE A 274 21.81 -7.03 -11.50
C PHE A 274 21.25 -7.79 -10.30
N TYR A 275 21.49 -9.10 -10.27
CA TYR A 275 21.15 -9.96 -9.15
C TYR A 275 22.38 -10.08 -8.26
N ILE A 276 22.32 -9.52 -7.06
CA ILE A 276 23.43 -9.46 -6.12
C ILE A 276 23.17 -10.40 -4.95
N GLY A 277 24.19 -11.11 -4.46
CA GLY A 277 24.11 -12.00 -3.32
C GLY A 277 25.32 -11.86 -2.39
N SER A 278 25.11 -11.97 -1.08
CA SER A 278 26.17 -11.99 -0.06
C SER A 278 25.72 -12.76 1.18
N ASN A 279 26.66 -13.26 1.98
CA ASN A 279 26.43 -13.78 3.33
C ASN A 279 26.87 -12.78 4.41
N ARG A 280 27.32 -11.58 4.02
CA ARG A 280 27.66 -10.51 4.95
C ARG A 280 26.81 -9.27 4.71
N THR A 281 26.24 -8.74 5.77
CA THR A 281 25.36 -7.57 5.73
C THR A 281 26.13 -6.28 5.42
N ASP A 282 27.40 -6.20 5.83
CA ASP A 282 28.30 -5.07 5.56
C ASP A 282 28.60 -4.89 4.05
N SER A 283 28.71 -5.98 3.29
CA SER A 283 28.81 -5.92 1.83
C SER A 283 27.61 -5.20 1.22
N LEU A 284 26.38 -5.53 1.65
CA LEU A 284 25.18 -4.86 1.16
C LEU A 284 25.08 -3.42 1.66
N THR A 285 25.48 -3.13 2.89
CA THR A 285 25.56 -1.76 3.43
C THR A 285 26.46 -0.88 2.56
N ALA A 286 27.65 -1.36 2.20
CA ALA A 286 28.59 -0.64 1.32
C ALA A 286 28.00 -0.41 -0.08
N ILE A 287 27.35 -1.42 -0.66
CA ILE A 287 26.67 -1.31 -1.96
C ILE A 287 25.57 -0.26 -1.92
N ARG A 288 24.70 -0.26 -0.90
CA ARG A 288 23.65 0.75 -0.76
C ARG A 288 24.24 2.16 -0.72
N ARG A 289 25.24 2.37 0.13
CA ARG A 289 25.86 3.70 0.30
C ARG A 289 26.46 4.17 -1.02
N GLN A 290 27.22 3.32 -1.72
CA GLN A 290 27.74 3.67 -3.04
C GLN A 290 26.62 4.00 -4.04
N LEU A 291 25.59 3.16 -4.14
CA LEU A 291 24.49 3.37 -5.09
C LEU A 291 23.77 4.70 -4.86
N LEU A 292 23.71 5.17 -3.61
CA LEU A 292 23.05 6.41 -3.23
C LEU A 292 23.95 7.65 -3.31
N THR A 293 25.27 7.53 -3.14
CA THR A 293 26.16 8.71 -3.09
C THR A 293 27.16 8.79 -4.23
N GLY A 294 27.51 7.66 -4.84
CA GLY A 294 28.61 7.56 -5.79
C GLY A 294 28.22 7.69 -7.27
N PHE A 295 26.94 7.50 -7.60
CA PHE A 295 26.44 7.60 -8.98
C PHE A 295 25.61 8.87 -9.21
N GLU A 296 25.73 9.42 -10.41
CA GLU A 296 24.97 10.62 -10.85
C GLU A 296 23.47 10.39 -10.72
N ARG A 297 22.97 9.23 -11.17
CA ARG A 297 21.56 8.87 -11.11
C ARG A 297 21.31 7.76 -10.11
N LEU A 298 20.23 7.91 -9.34
CA LEU A 298 19.78 6.86 -8.42
C LEU A 298 19.37 5.61 -9.21
N PRO A 299 19.51 4.40 -8.67
CA PRO A 299 18.87 3.22 -9.23
C PRO A 299 17.35 3.41 -9.37
N ILE A 300 16.74 2.63 -10.26
CA ILE A 300 15.27 2.60 -10.41
C ILE A 300 14.66 1.88 -9.20
N ALA A 301 15.23 0.73 -8.83
CA ALA A 301 14.80 -0.07 -7.69
C ALA A 301 15.97 -0.85 -7.07
N GLY A 302 15.84 -1.21 -5.80
CA GLY A 302 16.79 -2.04 -5.08
C GLY A 302 16.05 -2.89 -4.05
N GLU A 303 15.60 -4.07 -4.45
CA GLU A 303 14.73 -4.91 -3.63
C GLU A 303 15.53 -5.99 -2.90
N TYR A 304 15.37 -6.06 -1.58
CA TYR A 304 15.98 -7.08 -0.74
C TYR A 304 15.05 -8.28 -0.56
N ILE A 305 15.64 -9.48 -0.57
CA ILE A 305 14.99 -10.74 -0.16
C ILE A 305 15.99 -11.61 0.60
N HIS A 306 15.58 -12.10 1.76
CA HIS A 306 16.33 -13.09 2.54
C HIS A 306 16.02 -14.53 2.08
N ARG A 307 16.92 -15.48 2.33
CA ARG A 307 16.79 -16.88 1.94
C ARG A 307 15.47 -17.53 2.40
N ASP A 308 15.04 -17.29 3.63
CA ASP A 308 13.81 -17.91 4.15
C ASP A 308 12.57 -17.36 3.42
N ALA A 309 12.56 -16.04 3.16
CA ALA A 309 11.53 -15.39 2.36
C ALA A 309 11.53 -15.88 0.90
N TYR A 310 12.70 -16.12 0.32
CA TYR A 310 12.85 -16.74 -1.00
C TYR A 310 12.21 -18.13 -1.03
N ASP A 311 12.53 -18.99 -0.07
CA ASP A 311 12.06 -20.37 -0.03
C ASP A 311 10.54 -20.46 0.15
N ILE A 312 9.99 -19.65 1.06
CA ILE A 312 8.55 -19.54 1.24
C ILE A 312 7.90 -19.01 -0.04
N GLY A 313 8.49 -17.99 -0.68
CA GLY A 313 8.04 -17.47 -1.97
C GLY A 313 8.02 -18.53 -3.07
N GLU A 314 9.07 -19.34 -3.18
CA GLU A 314 9.22 -20.34 -4.24
C GLU A 314 8.19 -21.45 -4.09
N ARG A 315 7.94 -21.88 -2.85
CA ARG A 315 7.02 -22.97 -2.58
C ARG A 315 5.57 -22.51 -2.54
N TYR A 316 5.26 -21.51 -1.73
CA TYR A 316 3.88 -21.13 -1.41
C TYR A 316 3.34 -19.99 -2.28
N GLY A 317 4.20 -19.23 -2.95
CA GLY A 317 3.82 -18.17 -3.90
C GLY A 317 3.71 -18.62 -5.36
N LYS A 318 4.05 -19.89 -5.66
CA LYS A 318 4.16 -20.42 -7.04
C LYS A 318 2.89 -20.29 -7.87
N ASP A 319 1.72 -20.49 -7.27
CA ASP A 319 0.42 -20.35 -7.93
C ASP A 319 0.20 -18.91 -8.41
N SER A 320 0.43 -17.95 -7.52
CA SER A 320 0.30 -16.52 -7.79
C SER A 320 1.34 -16.06 -8.80
N PHE A 321 2.59 -16.55 -8.67
CA PHE A 321 3.65 -16.31 -9.65
C PHE A 321 3.22 -16.78 -11.05
N LEU A 322 2.82 -18.05 -11.19
CA LEU A 322 2.48 -18.63 -12.50
C LEU A 322 1.26 -17.97 -13.13
N LEU A 323 0.30 -17.55 -12.30
CA LEU A 323 -0.87 -16.79 -12.75
C LEU A 323 -0.45 -15.45 -13.36
N ILE A 324 0.37 -14.67 -12.65
CA ILE A 324 0.85 -13.37 -13.13
C ILE A 324 1.76 -13.53 -14.34
N ASP A 325 2.68 -14.48 -14.30
CA ASP A 325 3.66 -14.75 -15.37
C ASP A 325 2.98 -15.09 -16.70
N ARG A 326 1.90 -15.89 -16.68
CA ARG A 326 1.23 -16.36 -17.89
C ARG A 326 0.03 -15.54 -18.33
N LEU A 327 -0.74 -15.00 -17.39
CA LEU A 327 -2.02 -14.34 -17.66
C LEU A 327 -2.00 -12.84 -17.36
N GLY A 328 -0.89 -12.32 -16.84
CA GLY A 328 -0.74 -10.93 -16.45
C GLY A 328 -1.46 -10.58 -15.15
N THR A 329 -1.14 -9.39 -14.62
CA THR A 329 -1.70 -8.84 -13.38
C THR A 329 -3.21 -8.60 -13.45
N SER A 330 -3.73 -8.21 -14.62
CA SER A 330 -5.15 -7.87 -14.83
C SER A 330 -6.13 -9.01 -14.50
N ARG A 331 -5.69 -10.28 -14.54
CA ARG A 331 -6.52 -11.46 -14.25
C ARG A 331 -6.50 -11.87 -12.78
N VAL A 332 -5.55 -11.35 -12.01
CA VAL A 332 -5.35 -11.72 -10.60
C VAL A 332 -6.59 -11.40 -9.75
N PRO A 333 -7.20 -10.20 -9.79
CA PRO A 333 -8.37 -9.91 -8.95
C PRO A 333 -9.56 -10.86 -9.21
N ALA A 334 -9.79 -11.23 -10.47
CA ALA A 334 -10.85 -12.16 -10.84
C ALA A 334 -10.58 -13.58 -10.32
N ALA A 335 -9.33 -14.04 -10.39
CA ALA A 335 -8.93 -15.34 -9.86
C ALA A 335 -9.07 -15.40 -8.33
N PHE A 336 -8.63 -14.36 -7.62
CA PHE A 336 -8.81 -14.27 -6.16
C PHE A 336 -10.30 -14.23 -5.79
N ALA A 337 -11.13 -13.48 -6.51
CA ALA A 337 -12.57 -13.45 -6.27
C ALA A 337 -13.25 -14.80 -6.48
N LEU A 338 -12.82 -15.57 -7.50
CA LEU A 338 -13.29 -16.94 -7.73
C LEU A 338 -12.85 -17.86 -6.59
N LYS A 339 -11.57 -17.81 -6.20
CA LYS A 339 -11.04 -18.58 -5.06
C LYS A 339 -11.85 -18.32 -3.80
N SER A 340 -12.06 -17.05 -3.43
CA SER A 340 -12.82 -16.69 -2.23
C SER A 340 -14.27 -17.21 -2.25
N ARG A 341 -14.89 -17.34 -3.43
CA ARG A 341 -16.23 -17.96 -3.55
C ARG A 341 -16.18 -19.46 -3.26
N VAL A 342 -15.16 -20.15 -3.77
CA VAL A 342 -14.95 -21.59 -3.53
C VAL A 342 -14.61 -21.83 -2.06
N ASP A 343 -13.72 -21.03 -1.48
CA ASP A 343 -13.40 -21.07 -0.05
C ASP A 343 -14.66 -20.88 0.81
N GLY A 344 -15.47 -19.86 0.48
CA GLY A 344 -16.73 -19.62 1.17
C GLY A 344 -17.76 -20.73 1.04
N TRP A 345 -17.64 -21.62 0.06
CA TRP A 345 -18.46 -22.84 -0.03
C TRP A 345 -17.92 -23.94 0.88
N PHE A 346 -16.61 -24.22 0.83
CA PHE A 346 -15.97 -25.20 1.71
C PHE A 346 -16.07 -24.82 3.20
N GLU A 347 -15.93 -23.55 3.54
CA GLU A 347 -16.10 -23.05 4.91
C GLU A 347 -17.51 -23.33 5.47
N ARG A 348 -18.55 -23.25 4.63
CA ARG A 348 -19.92 -23.61 5.05
C ARG A 348 -20.08 -25.08 5.38
N LEU A 349 -19.21 -25.93 4.83
CA LEU A 349 -19.14 -27.36 5.10
C LEU A 349 -18.17 -27.68 6.25
N GLY A 350 -17.60 -26.66 6.92
CA GLY A 350 -16.57 -26.84 7.96
C GLY A 350 -15.18 -27.19 7.43
N LEU A 351 -14.98 -27.18 6.10
CA LEU A 351 -13.76 -27.62 5.43
C LEU A 351 -12.84 -26.44 5.06
N ARG A 352 -12.43 -25.63 6.03
CA ARG A 352 -11.60 -24.44 5.77
C ARG A 352 -10.19 -24.83 5.28
N GLY A 353 -9.68 -24.08 4.29
CA GLY A 353 -8.31 -24.23 3.77
C GLY A 353 -8.13 -25.36 2.72
N VAL A 354 -9.19 -26.07 2.33
CA VAL A 354 -9.10 -27.15 1.33
C VAL A 354 -8.60 -26.64 -0.02
N THR A 355 -9.14 -25.52 -0.52
CA THR A 355 -8.73 -24.95 -1.80
C THR A 355 -7.23 -24.65 -1.81
N ASP A 356 -6.71 -24.06 -0.74
CA ASP A 356 -5.29 -23.74 -0.60
C ASP A 356 -4.43 -24.99 -0.61
N ARG A 357 -4.80 -26.02 0.17
CA ARG A 357 -4.08 -27.30 0.20
C ARG A 357 -4.06 -27.98 -1.17
N VAL A 358 -5.20 -28.01 -1.88
CA VAL A 358 -5.30 -28.60 -3.22
C VAL A 358 -4.45 -27.81 -4.21
N MET A 359 -4.53 -26.49 -4.22
CA MET A 359 -3.70 -25.65 -5.10
C MET A 359 -2.21 -25.90 -4.86
N GLN A 360 -1.78 -26.00 -3.61
CA GLN A 360 -0.38 -26.25 -3.27
C GLN A 360 0.10 -27.64 -3.71
N VAL A 361 -0.73 -28.67 -3.61
CA VAL A 361 -0.40 -29.99 -4.15
C VAL A 361 -0.25 -29.92 -5.67
N LEU A 362 -1.21 -29.30 -6.36
CA LEU A 362 -1.20 -29.21 -7.82
C LEU A 362 0.00 -28.39 -8.34
N THR A 363 0.32 -27.25 -7.72
CA THR A 363 1.47 -26.44 -8.13
C THR A 363 2.81 -27.07 -7.71
N GLY A 364 2.82 -27.85 -6.64
CA GLY A 364 3.99 -28.64 -6.22
C GLY A 364 4.43 -29.68 -7.25
N LEU A 365 3.50 -30.20 -8.06
CA LEU A 365 3.80 -31.17 -9.13
C LEU A 365 4.41 -30.53 -10.39
N LEU A 366 4.30 -29.20 -10.54
CA LEU A 366 4.88 -28.48 -11.68
C LEU A 366 6.41 -28.34 -11.51
N PRO A 367 7.18 -28.19 -12.60
CA PRO A 367 8.62 -27.91 -12.50
C PRO A 367 8.91 -26.58 -11.77
N SER A 368 10.17 -26.32 -11.41
CA SER A 368 10.55 -25.01 -10.87
C SER A 368 10.26 -23.92 -11.90
N HIS A 369 9.72 -22.81 -11.41
CA HIS A 369 9.30 -21.66 -12.21
C HIS A 369 10.39 -20.57 -12.23
N LEU A 370 11.37 -20.67 -11.33
CA LEU A 370 12.45 -19.72 -11.20
C LEU A 370 13.65 -20.12 -12.08
N PRO A 371 14.38 -19.13 -12.64
CA PRO A 371 15.62 -19.37 -13.36
C PRO A 371 16.65 -20.16 -12.55
N LYS A 372 17.37 -21.08 -13.21
CA LYS A 372 18.38 -21.94 -12.56
C LYS A 372 19.46 -21.15 -11.81
N ARG A 373 19.96 -20.06 -12.40
CA ARG A 373 20.98 -19.19 -11.80
C ARG A 373 20.52 -18.54 -10.49
N MET A 374 19.23 -18.22 -10.37
CA MET A 374 18.68 -17.73 -9.09
C MET A 374 18.73 -18.80 -8.01
N GLY A 375 18.40 -20.05 -8.34
CA GLY A 375 18.49 -21.18 -7.40
C GLY A 375 19.93 -21.48 -6.99
N GLU A 376 20.88 -21.43 -7.94
CA GLU A 376 22.31 -21.57 -7.67
C GLU A 376 22.83 -20.43 -6.75
N PHE A 377 22.39 -19.18 -6.98
CA PHE A 377 22.72 -18.05 -6.09
C PHE A 377 22.13 -18.22 -4.70
N ARG A 378 20.87 -18.67 -4.59
CA ARG A 378 20.21 -18.95 -3.31
C ARG A 378 20.91 -20.01 -2.47
N GLN A 379 21.55 -20.99 -3.11
CA GLN A 379 22.35 -21.98 -2.40
C GLN A 379 23.65 -21.38 -1.84
N ARG A 380 24.20 -20.36 -2.49
CA ARG A 380 25.48 -19.74 -2.14
C ARG A 380 25.38 -18.60 -1.13
N TYR A 381 24.30 -17.81 -1.22
CA TYR A 381 24.13 -16.56 -0.47
C TYR A 381 22.85 -16.56 0.32
N GLU A 382 22.84 -15.89 1.46
CA GLU A 382 21.67 -15.74 2.33
C GLU A 382 20.89 -14.45 2.03
N HIS A 383 21.62 -13.38 1.70
CA HIS A 383 21.08 -12.06 1.43
C HIS A 383 21.12 -11.77 -0.08
N HIS A 384 19.98 -11.38 -0.64
CA HIS A 384 19.85 -11.14 -2.06
C HIS A 384 19.33 -9.71 -2.29
N LEU A 385 19.94 -9.00 -3.24
CA LEU A 385 19.55 -7.67 -3.66
C LEU A 385 19.30 -7.64 -5.17
N LEU A 386 18.07 -7.31 -5.57
CA LEU A 386 17.66 -7.11 -6.95
C LEU A 386 17.82 -5.64 -7.30
N LEU A 387 18.92 -5.32 -7.98
CA LEU A 387 19.24 -3.96 -8.37
C LEU A 387 18.77 -3.70 -9.80
N LYS A 388 17.84 -2.75 -9.98
CA LYS A 388 17.39 -2.29 -11.30
C LYS A 388 17.93 -0.90 -11.55
N VAL A 389 18.68 -0.73 -12.64
CA VAL A 389 19.24 0.56 -13.08
C VAL A 389 18.77 0.88 -14.49
N SER A 390 18.90 2.14 -14.90
CA SER A 390 18.69 2.52 -16.30
C SER A 390 19.77 1.87 -17.17
N ALA A 391 19.43 1.47 -18.39
CA ALA A 391 20.36 0.78 -19.30
C ALA A 391 21.63 1.61 -19.59
N GLN A 392 21.51 2.94 -19.66
CA GLN A 392 22.67 3.83 -19.81
C GLN A 392 23.62 3.87 -18.60
N ASP A 393 23.19 3.46 -17.39
CA ASP A 393 24.08 3.34 -16.21
C ASP A 393 24.61 1.92 -16.01
N ALA A 394 24.13 0.94 -16.80
CA ALA A 394 24.38 -0.47 -16.54
C ALA A 394 25.87 -0.82 -16.65
N ALA A 395 26.56 -0.30 -17.66
CA ALA A 395 27.99 -0.53 -17.85
C ALA A 395 28.84 0.02 -16.70
N GLU A 396 28.51 1.22 -16.21
CA GLU A 396 29.20 1.85 -15.06
C GLU A 396 28.92 1.06 -13.78
N THR A 397 27.65 0.70 -13.55
CA THR A 397 27.21 -0.11 -12.40
C THR A 397 27.93 -1.46 -12.39
N GLU A 398 28.00 -2.15 -13.53
CA GLU A 398 28.66 -3.45 -13.66
C GLU A 398 30.18 -3.34 -13.44
N ALA A 399 30.82 -2.31 -13.98
CA ALA A 399 32.24 -2.07 -13.76
C ALA A 399 32.55 -1.87 -12.27
N TRP A 400 31.72 -1.11 -11.56
CA TRP A 400 31.85 -0.92 -10.12
C TRP A 400 31.61 -2.22 -9.34
N LEU A 401 30.53 -2.96 -9.62
CA LEU A 401 30.23 -4.24 -8.95
C LEU A 401 31.37 -5.25 -9.14
N ARG A 402 31.95 -5.34 -10.34
CA ARG A 402 33.11 -6.19 -10.61
C ARG A 402 34.32 -5.81 -9.76
N GLY A 403 34.61 -4.52 -9.62
CA GLY A 403 35.68 -4.03 -8.76
C GLY A 403 35.40 -4.30 -7.28
N PHE A 404 34.16 -4.08 -6.84
CA PHE A 404 33.73 -4.29 -5.46
C PHE A 404 33.91 -5.75 -5.03
N PHE A 405 33.38 -6.70 -5.82
CA PHE A 405 33.45 -8.14 -5.51
C PHE A 405 34.81 -8.79 -5.79
N ALA A 406 35.79 -8.06 -6.33
CA ALA A 406 37.18 -8.51 -6.36
C ALA A 406 37.83 -8.51 -4.96
N GLY A 407 37.31 -7.69 -4.04
CA GLY A 407 37.83 -7.54 -2.68
C GLY A 407 36.82 -7.79 -1.54
N HIS A 408 35.55 -8.03 -1.85
CA HIS A 408 34.47 -8.21 -0.85
C HIS A 408 33.76 -9.56 -1.02
N GLU A 409 33.22 -10.10 0.08
CA GLU A 409 32.40 -11.32 0.05
C GLU A 409 31.09 -11.05 -0.69
N GLY A 410 30.70 -12.02 -1.50
CA GLY A 410 29.46 -12.01 -2.24
C GLY A 410 29.70 -12.26 -3.71
N GLY A 411 28.75 -11.84 -4.53
CA GLY A 411 28.86 -11.85 -5.97
C GLY A 411 27.63 -11.25 -6.60
N TYR A 412 27.68 -11.11 -7.92
CA TYR A 412 26.53 -10.68 -8.69
C TYR A 412 26.47 -11.41 -10.02
N PHE A 413 25.33 -11.30 -10.68
CA PHE A 413 25.25 -11.55 -12.09
C PHE A 413 24.32 -10.57 -12.79
N HIS A 414 24.67 -10.23 -14.02
CA HIS A 414 23.79 -9.50 -14.92
C HIS A 414 22.68 -10.45 -15.41
N CYS A 415 21.44 -10.09 -15.12
CA CYS A 415 20.26 -10.83 -15.54
C CYS A 415 20.00 -10.65 -17.04
N THR A 416 19.58 -11.73 -17.69
CA THR A 416 18.75 -11.61 -18.90
C THR A 416 17.43 -10.91 -18.59
N ALA A 417 16.73 -10.41 -19.61
CA ALA A 417 15.42 -9.79 -19.44
C ALA A 417 14.41 -10.71 -18.74
N GLU A 418 14.45 -12.02 -19.03
CA GLU A 418 13.59 -13.01 -18.38
C GLU A 418 13.96 -13.21 -16.91
N GLU A 419 15.24 -13.34 -16.58
CA GLU A 419 15.72 -13.47 -15.19
C GLU A 419 15.34 -12.25 -14.37
N GLY A 420 15.54 -11.04 -14.90
CA GLY A 420 15.19 -9.80 -14.22
C GLY A 420 13.69 -9.74 -13.92
N ARG A 421 12.86 -10.02 -14.92
CA ARG A 421 11.39 -10.03 -14.76
C ARG A 421 10.93 -11.06 -13.72
N LYS A 422 11.46 -12.29 -13.78
CA LYS A 422 11.10 -13.36 -12.84
C LYS A 422 11.62 -13.10 -11.42
N ALA A 423 12.78 -12.47 -11.27
CA ALA A 423 13.32 -12.09 -9.96
C ALA A 423 12.40 -11.09 -9.24
N PHE A 424 11.98 -10.01 -9.92
CA PHE A 424 11.04 -9.04 -9.36
C PHE A 424 9.66 -9.66 -9.08
N LEU A 425 9.16 -10.50 -9.98
CA LEU A 425 7.88 -11.18 -9.76
C LEU A 425 7.92 -12.09 -8.51
N HIS A 426 9.02 -12.82 -8.33
CA HIS A 426 9.23 -13.64 -7.14
C HIS A 426 9.26 -12.79 -5.86
N ARG A 427 10.00 -11.68 -5.86
CA ARG A 427 10.06 -10.72 -4.74
C ARG A 427 8.68 -10.18 -4.34
N PHE A 428 7.81 -9.88 -5.30
CA PHE A 428 6.45 -9.39 -5.01
C PHE A 428 5.48 -10.49 -4.56
N ALA A 429 5.76 -11.76 -4.90
CA ALA A 429 4.93 -12.89 -4.49
C ALA A 429 5.15 -13.30 -3.01
N VAL A 430 6.26 -12.87 -2.38
CA VAL A 430 6.63 -13.26 -1.00
C VAL A 430 5.54 -12.93 0.02
N ALA A 431 4.97 -11.72 -0.01
CA ALA A 431 3.94 -11.31 0.95
C ALA A 431 2.69 -12.22 0.89
N GLY A 432 2.25 -12.58 -0.32
CA GLY A 432 1.15 -13.53 -0.51
C GLY A 432 1.51 -14.96 -0.07
N ALA A 433 2.78 -15.34 -0.22
CA ALA A 433 3.29 -16.66 0.16
C ALA A 433 3.29 -16.87 1.68
N ALA A 434 3.60 -15.85 2.49
CA ALA A 434 3.52 -15.92 3.95
C ALA A 434 2.08 -16.21 4.43
N VAL A 435 1.10 -15.49 3.89
CA VAL A 435 -0.33 -15.73 4.16
C VAL A 435 -0.74 -17.15 3.75
N ARG A 436 -0.23 -17.63 2.61
CA ARG A 436 -0.51 -18.98 2.11
C ARG A 436 0.09 -20.07 2.99
N TYR A 437 1.31 -19.87 3.48
CA TYR A 437 1.95 -20.77 4.43
C TYR A 437 1.08 -20.97 5.68
N ARG A 438 0.60 -19.87 6.27
CA ARG A 438 -0.28 -19.88 7.45
C ARG A 438 -1.57 -20.68 7.21
N GLU A 439 -2.27 -20.42 6.11
CA GLU A 439 -3.53 -21.13 5.82
C GLU A 439 -3.32 -22.65 5.64
N VAL A 440 -2.20 -23.06 5.05
CA VAL A 440 -1.88 -24.48 4.85
C VAL A 440 -1.51 -25.17 6.18
N HIS A 441 -0.78 -24.47 7.06
CA HIS A 441 -0.21 -25.01 8.30
C HIS A 441 -0.95 -24.55 9.56
N ARG A 442 -2.23 -24.19 9.45
CA ARG A 442 -3.02 -23.57 10.53
C ARG A 442 -3.04 -24.33 11.87
N ASP A 443 -2.86 -25.64 11.82
CA ASP A 443 -2.79 -26.51 12.98
C ASP A 443 -1.43 -26.46 13.70
N GLN A 444 -0.39 -25.96 13.03
CA GLN A 444 1.01 -25.91 13.49
C GLN A 444 1.48 -24.48 13.84
N VAL A 445 0.79 -23.45 13.34
CA VAL A 445 1.18 -22.04 13.53
C VAL A 445 0.06 -21.20 14.12
N GLN A 446 0.44 -20.09 14.75
CA GLN A 446 -0.47 -19.03 15.13
C GLN A 446 -0.61 -18.00 13.98
N ASP A 447 -1.09 -16.80 14.26
CA ASP A 447 -1.17 -15.73 13.25
C ASP A 447 0.21 -15.12 12.96
N ILE A 448 0.31 -14.40 11.85
CA ILE A 448 1.53 -13.73 11.42
C ILE A 448 1.67 -12.42 12.21
N VAL A 449 2.84 -12.16 12.79
CA VAL A 449 3.27 -10.81 13.19
C VAL A 449 3.94 -10.20 11.97
N ALA A 450 3.56 -8.99 11.57
CA ALA A 450 4.11 -8.40 10.35
C ALA A 450 4.36 -6.93 10.60
N LEU A 451 5.65 -6.59 10.64
CA LEU A 451 6.16 -5.27 10.90
C LEU A 451 6.57 -4.60 9.59
N ASP A 452 6.25 -3.32 9.51
CA ASP A 452 6.58 -2.47 8.37
C ASP A 452 7.43 -1.31 8.86
N ILE A 453 8.74 -1.43 8.69
CA ILE A 453 9.72 -0.60 9.37
C ILE A 453 10.56 0.23 8.40
N ALA A 454 10.93 1.43 8.81
CA ALA A 454 11.88 2.30 8.15
C ALA A 454 13.06 2.53 9.10
N LEU A 455 14.23 1.99 8.76
CA LEU A 455 15.45 2.18 9.54
C LEU A 455 16.04 3.56 9.28
N ARG A 456 16.85 4.07 10.21
CA ARG A 456 17.63 5.29 10.00
C ARG A 456 18.49 5.16 8.75
N ARG A 457 18.72 6.27 8.04
CA ARG A 457 19.52 6.24 6.81
C ARG A 457 20.98 5.87 7.06
N ASP A 458 21.48 6.18 8.26
CA ASP A 458 22.82 5.87 8.77
C ASP A 458 22.99 4.46 9.35
N ASP A 459 21.92 3.67 9.47
CA ASP A 459 21.97 2.37 10.14
C ASP A 459 22.86 1.37 9.39
N THR A 460 23.98 0.97 10.00
CA THR A 460 24.90 -0.02 9.43
C THR A 460 24.53 -1.45 9.79
N ASP A 461 23.77 -1.64 10.87
CA ASP A 461 23.38 -2.93 11.45
C ASP A 461 21.91 -3.24 11.12
N TRP A 462 21.57 -3.06 9.84
CA TRP A 462 20.19 -3.13 9.34
C TRP A 462 19.53 -4.51 9.50
N PHE A 463 20.32 -5.59 9.48
CA PHE A 463 19.79 -6.95 9.66
C PHE A 463 19.57 -7.26 11.14
N GLU A 464 18.36 -7.64 11.48
CA GLU A 464 17.92 -7.83 12.85
C GLU A 464 18.58 -9.05 13.53
N GLN A 465 18.91 -8.89 14.81
CA GLN A 465 19.21 -9.99 15.72
C GLN A 465 18.24 -9.94 16.89
N LEU A 466 17.25 -10.83 16.90
CA LEU A 466 16.25 -10.89 17.95
C LEU A 466 16.83 -11.50 19.24
N PRO A 467 16.46 -10.98 20.42
CA PRO A 467 16.68 -11.65 21.69
C PRO A 467 16.13 -13.09 21.70
N ALA A 468 16.82 -14.00 22.39
CA ALA A 468 16.51 -15.43 22.38
C ALA A 468 15.08 -15.76 22.88
N ASP A 469 14.55 -14.96 23.79
CA ASP A 469 13.19 -15.09 24.32
C ASP A 469 12.11 -14.73 23.29
N ILE A 470 12.39 -13.80 22.36
CA ILE A 470 11.51 -13.50 21.23
C ILE A 470 11.73 -14.53 20.12
N ASP A 471 12.98 -14.79 19.74
CA ASP A 471 13.33 -15.68 18.64
C ASP A 471 12.79 -17.11 18.84
N GLY A 472 12.86 -17.62 20.08
CA GLY A 472 12.33 -18.94 20.44
C GLY A 472 10.82 -19.12 20.21
N ARG A 473 10.05 -18.01 20.17
CA ARG A 473 8.60 -17.99 19.96
C ARG A 473 8.21 -18.02 18.48
N LEU A 474 9.18 -17.91 17.58
CA LEU A 474 8.99 -17.81 16.14
C LEU A 474 9.37 -19.12 15.43
N LEU A 475 8.64 -19.44 14.37
CA LEU A 475 8.92 -20.57 13.48
C LEU A 475 9.73 -20.15 12.26
N HIS A 476 9.37 -19.02 11.64
CA HIS A 476 10.05 -18.45 10.47
C HIS A 476 10.14 -16.94 10.61
N LYS A 477 11.19 -16.35 10.04
CA LYS A 477 11.43 -14.91 9.98
C LYS A 477 11.64 -14.54 8.51
N LEU A 478 10.66 -13.89 7.90
CA LEU A 478 10.66 -13.60 6.48
C LEU A 478 10.99 -12.13 6.27
N TYR A 479 12.23 -11.88 5.83
CA TYR A 479 12.73 -10.52 5.61
C TYR A 479 12.81 -10.19 4.13
N TYR A 480 12.19 -9.08 3.74
CA TYR A 480 12.23 -8.56 2.38
C TYR A 480 11.89 -7.06 2.41
N GLY A 481 12.28 -6.29 1.40
CA GLY A 481 12.02 -4.85 1.47
C GLY A 481 12.63 -4.01 0.34
N HIS A 482 12.50 -2.70 0.50
CA HIS A 482 13.04 -1.66 -0.38
C HIS A 482 14.39 -1.19 0.18
N PHE A 483 15.44 -1.95 -0.14
CA PHE A 483 16.73 -1.88 0.53
C PHE A 483 17.36 -0.49 0.48
N LEU A 484 17.34 0.17 -0.68
CA LEU A 484 17.93 1.50 -0.85
C LEU A 484 17.22 2.57 0.00
N CYS A 485 15.93 2.36 0.30
CA CYS A 485 15.14 3.23 1.16
C CYS A 485 15.26 2.86 2.65
N HIS A 486 15.97 1.78 3.00
CA HIS A 486 15.97 1.21 4.35
C HIS A 486 14.57 0.88 4.90
N VAL A 487 13.66 0.49 3.99
CA VAL A 487 12.30 0.05 4.36
C VAL A 487 12.24 -1.47 4.25
N PHE A 488 11.80 -2.12 5.32
CA PHE A 488 11.72 -3.57 5.42
C PHE A 488 10.34 -4.02 5.87
N HIS A 489 9.86 -5.08 5.24
CA HIS A 489 8.75 -5.88 5.71
C HIS A 489 9.33 -7.10 6.42
N GLN A 490 8.94 -7.28 7.66
CA GLN A 490 9.38 -8.38 8.50
C GLN A 490 8.16 -9.19 8.93
N ASP A 491 7.93 -10.30 8.24
CA ASP A 491 6.82 -11.21 8.55
C ASP A 491 7.35 -12.37 9.39
N TYR A 492 6.82 -12.49 10.61
CA TYR A 492 7.17 -13.54 11.55
C TYR A 492 6.00 -14.51 11.71
N ILE A 493 6.30 -15.80 11.54
CA ILE A 493 5.31 -16.85 11.75
C ILE A 493 5.44 -17.33 13.20
N ALA A 494 4.51 -16.91 14.07
CA ALA A 494 4.52 -17.30 15.47
C ALA A 494 4.18 -18.80 15.66
N ARG A 495 4.83 -19.43 16.64
CA ARG A 495 4.54 -20.82 17.03
C ARG A 495 3.13 -20.94 17.58
N LYS A 496 2.53 -22.13 17.47
CA LYS A 496 1.19 -22.39 17.98
C LYS A 496 1.12 -22.14 19.49
N GLY A 497 0.09 -21.43 19.94
CA GLY A 497 -0.14 -21.12 21.35
C GLY A 497 0.54 -19.84 21.85
N GLU A 498 1.42 -19.23 21.04
CA GLU A 498 1.99 -17.92 21.33
C GLU A 498 0.95 -16.81 21.13
N ASP A 499 1.20 -15.64 21.73
CA ASP A 499 0.43 -14.42 21.50
C ASP A 499 1.17 -13.50 20.51
N PRO A 500 0.71 -13.40 19.24
CA PRO A 500 1.32 -12.53 18.23
C PRO A 500 1.37 -11.07 18.65
N MET A 501 0.35 -10.57 19.35
CA MET A 501 0.27 -9.16 19.74
C MET A 501 1.30 -8.84 20.83
N ALA A 502 1.49 -9.76 21.78
CA ALA A 502 2.56 -9.63 22.77
C ALA A 502 3.97 -9.68 22.15
N ILE A 503 4.17 -10.51 21.11
CA ILE A 503 5.43 -10.54 20.35
C ILE A 503 5.65 -9.21 19.62
N GLU A 504 4.62 -8.71 18.94
CA GLU A 504 4.65 -7.45 18.21
C GLU A 504 5.02 -6.27 19.11
N HIS A 505 4.37 -6.13 20.27
CA HIS A 505 4.70 -5.09 21.25
C HIS A 505 6.13 -5.20 21.79
N ALA A 506 6.64 -6.42 21.99
CA ALA A 506 8.03 -6.61 22.42
C ALA A 506 9.02 -6.17 21.33
N MET A 507 8.70 -6.41 20.06
CA MET A 507 9.52 -5.96 18.93
C MET A 507 9.50 -4.44 18.75
N TRP A 508 8.38 -3.75 19.03
CA TRP A 508 8.31 -2.28 19.00
C TRP A 508 9.33 -1.63 19.93
N ALA A 509 9.50 -2.16 21.15
CA ALA A 509 10.51 -1.66 22.07
C ALA A 509 11.95 -1.77 21.52
N LEU A 510 12.24 -2.81 20.73
CA LEU A 510 13.53 -2.96 20.06
C LEU A 510 13.70 -1.97 18.91
N LEU A 511 12.63 -1.73 18.14
CA LEU A 511 12.63 -0.77 17.04
C LEU A 511 12.80 0.67 17.54
N ASP A 512 12.13 1.02 18.64
CA ASP A 512 12.26 2.32 19.30
C ASP A 512 13.70 2.56 19.77
N GLN A 513 14.35 1.57 20.37
CA GLN A 513 15.76 1.64 20.78
C GLN A 513 16.70 1.83 19.58
N ARG A 514 16.34 1.27 18.42
CA ARG A 514 17.09 1.45 17.16
C ARG A 514 16.82 2.79 16.48
N GLY A 515 15.85 3.58 16.94
CA GLY A 515 15.39 4.79 16.24
C GLY A 515 14.77 4.50 14.87
N ALA A 516 14.22 3.30 14.68
CA ALA A 516 13.45 2.97 13.50
C ALA A 516 12.04 3.59 13.61
N GLU A 517 11.45 3.91 12.46
CA GLU A 517 10.07 4.39 12.37
C GLU A 517 9.16 3.29 11.84
N TYR A 518 7.92 3.25 12.35
CA TYR A 518 6.88 2.34 11.90
C TYR A 518 5.51 2.96 12.17
N PRO A 519 4.50 2.72 11.31
CA PRO A 519 4.61 2.04 10.03
C PRO A 519 5.34 2.89 8.96
N ALA A 520 6.01 2.22 8.03
CA ALA A 520 6.82 2.84 6.99
C ALA A 520 6.03 3.26 5.74
N GLU A 521 5.11 2.41 5.28
CA GLU A 521 4.25 2.64 4.12
C GLU A 521 2.80 2.18 4.27
N HIS A 522 2.49 1.30 5.23
CA HIS A 522 1.14 0.75 5.39
C HIS A 522 0.15 1.62 6.17
N ASN A 523 0.61 2.74 6.73
CA ASN A 523 -0.14 3.68 7.56
C ASN A 523 -0.63 3.07 8.90
N VAL A 524 -0.98 3.91 9.86
CA VAL A 524 -1.25 3.49 11.26
C VAL A 524 -2.48 2.59 11.39
N GLY A 525 -3.50 2.82 10.56
CA GLY A 525 -4.77 2.11 10.64
C GLY A 525 -5.36 2.14 12.05
N HIS A 526 -5.70 0.98 12.60
CA HIS A 526 -6.07 0.83 14.01
C HIS A 526 -5.03 0.02 14.82
N LEU A 527 -3.95 -0.41 14.15
CA LEU A 527 -2.91 -1.25 14.75
C LEU A 527 -1.87 -0.43 15.50
N TYR A 528 -1.50 0.74 14.98
CA TYR A 528 -0.46 1.59 15.54
C TYR A 528 -1.05 2.87 16.12
N PRO A 529 -0.52 3.39 17.25
CA PRO A 529 -0.86 4.72 17.73
C PRO A 529 -0.33 5.79 16.75
N ALA A 530 -1.16 6.78 16.41
CA ALA A 530 -0.71 7.93 15.64
C ALA A 530 0.14 8.85 16.52
N LYS A 531 1.39 9.07 16.10
CA LYS A 531 2.27 10.05 16.75
C LYS A 531 1.62 11.46 16.75
N PRO A 532 1.96 12.35 17.70
CA PRO A 532 1.27 13.63 17.88
C PRO A 532 1.14 14.50 16.63
N ALA A 533 2.16 14.55 15.76
CA ALA A 533 2.10 15.29 14.51
C ALA A 533 1.04 14.73 13.55
N LEU A 534 0.98 13.41 13.39
CA LEU A 534 0.01 12.74 12.54
C LEU A 534 -1.42 12.84 13.10
N ALA A 535 -1.59 12.67 14.42
CA ALA A 535 -2.88 12.88 15.08
C ALA A 535 -3.37 14.32 14.95
N GLY A 536 -2.46 15.30 15.05
CA GLY A 536 -2.72 16.72 14.80
C GLY A 536 -3.16 16.98 13.36
N PHE A 537 -2.46 16.41 12.38
CA PHE A 537 -2.83 16.47 10.97
C PHE A 537 -4.25 15.91 10.73
N TYR A 538 -4.57 14.74 11.29
CA TYR A 538 -5.92 14.17 11.19
C TYR A 538 -7.02 15.07 11.79
N ARG A 539 -6.75 15.70 12.94
CA ARG A 539 -7.68 16.66 13.57
C ARG A 539 -7.89 17.91 12.74
N GLN A 540 -6.84 18.38 12.07
CA GLN A 540 -6.92 19.53 11.18
C GLN A 540 -7.81 19.23 9.96
N LEU A 541 -7.68 18.04 9.36
CA LEU A 541 -8.47 17.64 8.20
C LEU A 541 -9.94 17.36 8.53
N ASP A 542 -10.19 16.78 9.70
CA ASP A 542 -11.54 16.37 10.13
C ASP A 542 -11.83 16.79 11.58
N PRO A 543 -12.02 18.09 11.84
CA PRO A 543 -12.29 18.60 13.19
C PRO A 543 -13.58 18.04 13.81
N SER A 544 -14.53 17.59 12.98
CA SER A 544 -15.75 16.93 13.43
C SER A 544 -15.59 15.45 13.78
N ASN A 545 -14.44 14.86 13.44
CA ASN A 545 -14.16 13.43 13.45
C ASN A 545 -15.25 12.64 12.71
N THR A 546 -15.74 13.09 11.55
CA THR A 546 -16.78 12.41 10.77
C THR A 546 -16.21 11.30 9.87
N PHE A 547 -15.01 11.51 9.35
CA PHE A 547 -14.34 10.67 8.38
C PHE A 547 -13.35 9.74 9.07
N ASN A 548 -13.49 8.44 8.80
CA ASN A 548 -12.68 7.34 9.33
C ASN A 548 -12.28 7.51 10.82
N PRO A 549 -13.24 7.59 11.77
CA PRO A 549 -12.92 7.84 13.18
C PRO A 549 -12.08 6.73 13.80
N GLY A 550 -11.24 7.07 14.77
CA GLY A 550 -10.42 6.09 15.51
C GLY A 550 -9.12 5.65 14.85
N ILE A 551 -8.79 6.17 13.67
CA ILE A 551 -7.49 5.90 13.02
C ILE A 551 -6.36 6.38 13.92
N GLY A 552 -5.30 5.56 14.03
CA GLY A 552 -4.16 5.82 14.87
C GLY A 552 -4.46 5.67 16.36
N GLN A 553 -5.42 4.81 16.72
CA GLN A 553 -5.92 4.65 18.09
C GLN A 553 -6.39 5.98 18.73
N THR A 554 -6.84 6.93 17.90
CA THR A 554 -7.45 8.18 18.36
C THR A 554 -8.91 7.96 18.76
N SER A 555 -9.58 8.99 19.28
CA SER A 555 -11.01 8.90 19.61
C SER A 555 -11.86 8.50 18.39
N LYS A 556 -12.85 7.61 18.60
CA LYS A 556 -13.92 7.28 17.65
C LYS A 556 -15.13 8.23 17.76
N ALA A 557 -15.20 8.98 18.86
CA ALA A 557 -16.34 9.84 19.17
C ALA A 557 -16.37 11.07 18.26
N LYS A 558 -17.60 11.56 18.00
CA LYS A 558 -17.82 12.80 17.26
C LYS A 558 -17.12 13.97 17.97
N GLY A 559 -16.47 14.84 17.20
CA GLY A 559 -15.74 15.99 17.72
C GLY A 559 -14.55 15.62 18.62
N TRP A 560 -13.98 14.42 18.45
CA TRP A 560 -12.81 13.95 19.21
C TRP A 560 -13.02 13.85 20.72
N GLY A 561 -14.27 13.69 21.18
CA GLY A 561 -14.59 13.58 22.62
C GLY A 561 -14.04 12.29 23.27
N GLY A 562 -13.67 12.37 24.55
CA GLY A 562 -13.01 11.29 25.30
C GLY A 562 -11.48 11.46 25.33
N CYS A 563 -10.84 11.11 26.45
CA CYS A 563 -9.40 11.33 26.64
C CYS A 563 -8.55 10.54 25.64
N ASP A 564 -7.52 11.22 25.10
CA ASP A 564 -6.34 10.60 24.48
C ASP A 564 -5.54 9.86 25.56
N CYS A 565 -6.06 8.77 26.11
CA CYS A 565 -5.34 7.91 27.03
C CYS A 565 -4.81 6.69 26.28
N GLY A 566 -3.57 6.84 25.82
CA GLY A 566 -2.65 5.79 25.40
C GLY A 566 -1.24 6.31 25.63
#